data_AF-A0A529ZN00-F1
#
_entry.id   AF-A0A529ZN00-F1
#
_cell.length_a   1.000
_cell.length_b   1.000
_cell.length_c   1.000
_cell.angle_alpha   90.00
_cell.angle_beta   90.00
_cell.angle_gamma   90.00
#
_symmetry.space_group_name_H-M   'P 1'
#
loop_
_entity.id
_entity.type
_entity.pdbx_description
1 polymer ?
#
loop_
_entity_poly.entity_id
_entity_poly.type
_entity_poly.pdbx_seq_one_letter_code
_entity_poly.pdbx_strand_id
1 'polypeptide(L)'
;MHGYVIDQKLGRSEAPDAERTGRHIGIGLRRVPFDRKRFLEFWPRAVWHLETDGWHASHAALLALAEQCRADGVKVLLTGEGSDELFGGYRWQASTMRLWRHSWLQRLFRSKARRDRKFAELRRAPFRNSIGRGSPSERSMALRALSPELNFLQTKLFDRLDGVTPLDDRAFLASCFYDLYSHLQDLLHRHDRLSMAASVELRVPFLENRLID
;
A
#
# COMPACT_ATOMS: atom_id res chain seq x y z
N MET A 1 26.63 0.81 -6.68
CA MET A 1 25.26 0.84 -6.12
C MET A 1 25.12 -0.38 -5.23
N HIS A 2 24.64 -0.22 -4.00
CA HIS A 2 24.35 -1.33 -3.09
C HIS A 2 22.94 -1.14 -2.54
N GLY A 3 22.26 -2.24 -2.27
CA GLY A 3 20.90 -2.23 -1.72
C GLY A 3 20.88 -2.71 -0.27
N TYR A 4 19.74 -2.54 0.38
CA TYR A 4 19.51 -2.98 1.75
C TYR A 4 18.27 -3.86 1.80
N VAL A 5 18.30 -4.87 2.64
CA VAL A 5 17.13 -5.70 2.92
C VAL A 5 17.10 -6.08 4.40
N ILE A 6 15.92 -6.02 5.00
CA ILE A 6 15.72 -6.57 6.35
C ILE A 6 15.80 -8.09 6.26
N ASP A 7 16.69 -8.68 7.06
CA ASP A 7 16.80 -10.12 7.21
C ASP A 7 16.12 -10.53 8.53
N GLN A 8 14.83 -10.79 8.40
CA GLN A 8 13.96 -11.12 9.52
C GLN A 8 14.32 -12.50 10.08
N LYS A 9 14.64 -12.55 11.38
CA LYS A 9 14.94 -13.80 12.10
C LYS A 9 13.69 -14.41 12.76
N LEU A 10 12.58 -13.69 12.70
CA LEU A 10 11.26 -14.12 13.15
C LEU A 10 10.38 -14.38 11.93
N GLY A 11 9.89 -15.60 11.78
CA GLY A 11 8.99 -15.95 10.68
C GLY A 11 9.70 -16.09 9.34
N ARG A 12 9.02 -15.72 8.24
CA ARG A 12 9.55 -15.84 6.87
C ARG A 12 10.29 -14.56 6.50
N SER A 13 11.58 -14.70 6.16
CA SER A 13 12.40 -13.63 5.61
C SER A 13 12.27 -13.56 4.09
N GLU A 14 12.12 -12.35 3.54
CA GLU A 14 12.18 -12.07 2.09
C GLU A 14 13.62 -11.82 1.60
N ALA A 15 14.59 -11.72 2.51
CA ALA A 15 15.99 -11.47 2.16
C ALA A 15 16.58 -12.46 1.12
N PRO A 16 16.27 -13.78 1.15
CA PRO A 16 16.74 -14.70 0.12
C PRO A 16 16.17 -14.37 -1.27
N ASP A 17 14.89 -13.98 -1.34
CA ASP A 17 14.22 -13.65 -2.59
C ASP A 17 14.78 -12.32 -3.14
N ALA A 18 14.96 -11.32 -2.28
CA ALA A 18 15.60 -10.05 -2.63
C ALA A 18 17.05 -10.25 -3.14
N GLU A 19 17.84 -11.11 -2.50
CA GLU A 19 19.21 -11.38 -2.91
C GLU A 19 19.31 -12.10 -4.26
N ARG A 20 18.31 -12.92 -4.62
CA ARG A 20 18.23 -13.45 -5.99
C ARG A 20 18.02 -12.32 -7.00
N THR A 21 17.12 -11.39 -6.72
CA THR A 21 16.88 -10.21 -7.57
C THR A 21 18.14 -9.34 -7.67
N GLY A 22 18.79 -9.04 -6.54
CA GLY A 22 20.03 -8.27 -6.50
C GLY A 22 21.14 -8.91 -7.34
N ARG A 23 21.35 -10.23 -7.19
CA ARG A 23 22.32 -10.98 -8.02
C ARG A 23 22.00 -10.92 -9.51
N HIS A 24 20.73 -11.02 -9.88
CA HIS A 24 20.30 -10.95 -11.28
C HIS A 24 20.64 -9.60 -11.94
N ILE A 25 20.53 -8.50 -11.19
CA ILE A 25 20.81 -7.14 -11.69
C ILE A 25 22.21 -6.63 -11.34
N GLY A 26 23.08 -7.47 -10.76
CA GLY A 26 24.45 -7.11 -10.39
C GLY A 26 24.57 -6.16 -9.19
N ILE A 27 23.56 -6.08 -8.31
CA ILE A 27 23.55 -5.24 -7.11
C ILE A 27 23.70 -6.11 -5.86
N GLY A 28 24.77 -5.87 -5.09
CA GLY A 28 24.95 -6.48 -3.77
C GLY A 28 23.95 -5.92 -2.76
N LEU A 29 23.29 -6.80 -2.00
CA LEU A 29 22.38 -6.41 -0.93
C LEU A 29 23.04 -6.61 0.44
N ARG A 30 23.03 -5.56 1.26
CA ARG A 30 23.34 -5.65 2.68
C ARG A 30 22.13 -6.13 3.45
N ARG A 31 22.29 -7.28 4.10
CA ARG A 31 21.29 -7.84 5.01
C ARG A 31 21.38 -7.14 6.36
N VAL A 32 20.26 -6.63 6.85
CA VAL A 32 20.14 -6.01 8.16
C VAL A 32 19.43 -7.02 9.08
N PRO A 33 20.16 -7.71 9.98
CA PRO A 33 19.55 -8.72 10.83
C PRO A 33 18.51 -8.08 11.74
N PHE A 34 17.31 -8.65 11.79
CA PHE A 34 16.21 -8.11 12.58
C PHE A 34 15.47 -9.24 13.31
N ASP A 35 15.73 -9.35 14.61
CA ASP A 35 15.18 -10.39 15.48
C ASP A 35 14.20 -9.81 16.51
N ARG A 36 13.73 -10.65 17.45
CA ARG A 36 12.81 -10.24 18.52
C ARG A 36 13.38 -9.13 19.39
N LYS A 37 14.68 -9.21 19.71
CA LYS A 37 15.32 -8.26 20.61
C LYS A 37 15.38 -6.88 19.95
N ARG A 38 15.82 -6.84 18.68
CA ARG A 38 15.82 -5.60 17.89
C ARG A 38 14.41 -5.07 17.68
N PHE A 39 13.41 -5.92 17.46
CA PHE A 39 12.02 -5.45 17.39
C PHE A 39 11.60 -4.71 18.66
N LEU A 40 11.83 -5.31 19.84
CA LEU A 40 11.46 -4.69 21.13
C LEU A 40 12.26 -3.41 21.44
N GLU A 41 13.48 -3.30 20.93
CA GLU A 41 14.32 -2.11 21.04
C GLU A 41 13.83 -0.98 20.12
N PHE A 42 13.53 -1.30 18.86
CA PHE A 42 13.18 -0.32 17.84
C PHE A 42 11.71 0.10 17.90
N TRP A 43 10.82 -0.75 18.41
CA TRP A 43 9.39 -0.48 18.42
C TRP A 43 8.99 0.81 19.17
N PRO A 44 9.42 1.05 20.43
CA PRO A 44 9.07 2.29 21.13
C PRO A 44 9.60 3.55 20.41
N ARG A 45 10.78 3.44 19.79
CA ARG A 45 11.41 4.53 19.04
C ARG A 45 10.66 4.82 17.75
N ALA A 46 10.23 3.78 17.03
CA ALA A 46 9.43 3.93 15.83
C ALA A 46 8.07 4.59 16.15
N VAL A 47 7.40 4.15 17.23
CA VAL A 47 6.16 4.78 17.72
C VAL A 47 6.38 6.26 18.04
N TRP A 48 7.47 6.59 18.74
CA TRP A 48 7.84 7.98 19.04
C TRP A 48 7.99 8.84 17.79
N HIS A 49 8.75 8.37 16.79
CA HIS A 49 9.01 9.14 15.56
C HIS A 49 7.80 9.22 14.63
N LEU A 50 6.92 8.22 14.66
CA LEU A 50 5.71 8.21 13.84
C LEU A 50 4.59 9.09 14.41
N GLU A 51 4.61 9.39 15.71
CA GLU A 51 3.54 10.11 16.41
C GLU A 51 2.16 9.43 16.23
N THR A 52 2.15 8.11 16.07
CA THR A 52 0.95 7.28 15.91
C THR A 52 1.09 5.99 16.71
N ASP A 53 0.02 5.19 16.78
CA ASP A 53 -0.04 3.93 17.53
C ASP A 53 0.93 2.83 17.03
N GLY A 54 1.66 3.09 15.93
CA GLY A 54 2.68 2.21 15.37
C GLY A 54 2.11 0.93 14.80
N TRP A 55 0.82 0.87 14.44
CA TRP A 55 0.06 -0.36 14.17
C TRP A 55 0.74 -1.46 13.31
N HIS A 56 1.72 -1.13 12.46
CA HIS A 56 2.46 -2.10 11.66
C HIS A 56 3.83 -2.46 12.25
N ALA A 57 4.05 -3.76 12.49
CA ALA A 57 5.35 -4.26 12.95
C ALA A 57 6.54 -3.92 12.01
N SER A 58 6.27 -3.62 10.74
CA SER A 58 7.29 -3.20 9.76
C SER A 58 7.92 -1.84 10.10
N HIS A 59 7.27 -1.00 10.90
CA HIS A 59 7.79 0.31 11.30
C HIS A 59 9.13 0.21 12.04
N ALA A 60 9.24 -0.71 12.98
CA ALA A 60 10.49 -0.94 13.73
C ALA A 60 11.61 -1.43 12.80
N ALA A 61 11.26 -2.27 11.83
CA ALA A 61 12.21 -2.80 10.86
C ALA A 61 12.70 -1.70 9.90
N LEU A 62 11.81 -0.81 9.47
CA LEU A 62 12.19 0.31 8.61
C LEU A 62 13.14 1.27 9.32
N LEU A 63 12.88 1.62 10.58
CA LEU A 63 13.80 2.45 11.36
C LEU A 63 15.18 1.80 11.48
N ALA A 64 15.23 0.49 11.76
CA ALA A 64 16.48 -0.25 11.83
C ALA A 64 17.23 -0.29 10.48
N LEU A 65 16.51 -0.40 9.36
CA LEU A 65 17.09 -0.32 8.02
C LEU A 65 17.66 1.07 7.76
N ALA A 66 16.90 2.12 8.07
CA ALA A 66 17.32 3.51 7.87
C ALA A 66 18.56 3.86 8.70
N GLU A 67 18.61 3.45 9.97
CA GLU A 67 19.80 3.62 10.82
C GLU A 67 21.02 2.86 10.29
N GLN A 68 20.82 1.64 9.79
CA GLN A 68 21.91 0.90 9.18
C GLN A 68 22.44 1.59 7.92
N CYS A 69 21.55 2.12 7.08
CA CYS A 69 21.93 2.91 5.90
C CYS A 69 22.74 4.14 6.32
N ARG A 70 22.28 4.88 7.34
CA ARG A 70 22.97 6.06 7.86
C ARG A 70 24.35 5.73 8.40
N ALA A 71 24.48 4.62 9.14
CA ALA A 71 25.74 4.13 9.70
C ALA A 71 26.76 3.80 8.60
N ASP A 72 26.29 3.38 7.43
CA ASP A 72 27.12 3.10 6.26
C ASP A 72 27.46 4.36 5.44
N GLY A 73 27.01 5.54 5.88
CA GLY A 73 27.22 6.81 5.20
C GLY A 73 26.23 7.09 4.06
N VAL A 74 25.18 6.27 3.91
CA VAL A 74 24.11 6.51 2.93
C VAL A 74 23.20 7.62 3.42
N LYS A 75 22.92 8.57 2.53
CA LYS A 75 22.02 9.71 2.79
C LYS A 75 20.72 9.64 2.00
N VAL A 76 20.70 8.87 0.90
CA VAL A 76 19.57 8.79 -0.01
C VAL A 76 19.30 7.32 -0.35
N LEU A 77 18.04 6.91 -0.23
CA LEU A 77 17.55 5.59 -0.63
C LEU A 77 16.49 5.73 -1.73
N LEU A 78 16.44 4.76 -2.64
CA LEU A 78 15.34 4.58 -3.59
C LEU A 78 14.49 3.40 -3.11
N THR A 79 13.17 3.57 -3.09
CA THR A 79 12.23 2.50 -2.76
C THR A 79 11.19 2.31 -3.86
N GLY A 80 10.55 1.14 -3.86
CA GLY A 80 9.48 0.78 -4.80
C GLY A 80 8.08 1.27 -4.40
N GLU A 81 7.96 2.06 -3.33
CA GLU A 81 6.67 2.54 -2.84
C GLU A 81 5.91 3.35 -3.89
N GLY A 82 4.59 3.18 -3.91
CA GLY A 82 3.72 3.75 -4.93
C GLY A 82 3.50 2.86 -6.14
N SER A 83 4.29 1.80 -6.34
CA SER A 83 4.13 0.92 -7.52
C SER A 83 2.82 0.15 -7.49
N ASP A 84 2.41 -0.37 -6.33
CA ASP A 84 1.20 -1.17 -6.22
C ASP A 84 -0.06 -0.30 -6.41
N GLU A 85 -0.03 0.93 -5.93
CA GLU A 85 -1.09 1.92 -6.14
C GLU A 85 -1.20 2.37 -7.59
N LEU A 86 -0.05 2.57 -8.25
CA LEU A 86 -0.02 2.99 -9.65
C LEU A 86 -0.43 1.87 -10.61
N PHE A 87 0.02 0.64 -10.38
CA PHE A 87 -0.13 -0.47 -11.33
C PHE A 87 -1.18 -1.53 -10.93
N GLY A 88 -1.87 -1.36 -9.81
CA GLY A 88 -2.88 -2.33 -9.38
C GLY A 88 -2.28 -3.62 -8.79
N GLY A 89 -1.16 -3.51 -8.07
CA GLY A 89 -0.38 -4.65 -7.57
C GLY A 89 -1.00 -5.42 -6.40
N TYR A 90 -2.01 -4.86 -5.74
CA TYR A 90 -2.59 -5.49 -4.56
C TYR A 90 -3.56 -6.63 -4.86
N ARG A 91 -3.52 -7.66 -4.02
CA ARG A 91 -4.43 -8.82 -4.12
C ARG A 91 -5.90 -8.42 -4.00
N TRP A 92 -6.22 -7.38 -3.23
CA TRP A 92 -7.60 -6.88 -3.12
C TRP A 92 -8.04 -6.14 -4.39
N GLN A 93 -7.17 -5.42 -5.07
CA GLN A 93 -7.47 -4.81 -6.38
C GLN A 93 -7.75 -5.91 -7.43
N ALA A 94 -6.93 -6.96 -7.47
CA ALA A 94 -7.18 -8.13 -8.32
C ALA A 94 -8.49 -8.86 -7.96
N SER A 95 -8.85 -8.92 -6.68
CA SER A 95 -10.11 -9.50 -6.21
C SER A 95 -11.31 -8.64 -6.62
N THR A 96 -11.19 -7.31 -6.52
CA THR A 96 -12.17 -6.35 -7.04
C THR A 96 -12.37 -6.60 -8.54
N MET A 97 -11.32 -6.67 -9.36
CA MET A 97 -11.46 -7.00 -10.80
C MET A 97 -12.22 -8.30 -11.04
N ARG A 98 -11.94 -9.37 -10.30
CA ARG A 98 -12.63 -10.66 -10.47
C ARG A 98 -14.12 -10.61 -10.15
N LEU A 99 -14.53 -9.73 -9.23
CA LEU A 99 -15.95 -9.51 -8.92
C LEU A 99 -16.70 -8.84 -10.07
N TRP A 100 -15.99 -8.15 -10.97
CA TRP A 100 -16.56 -7.34 -12.05
C TRP A 100 -16.36 -7.95 -13.44
N ARG A 101 -15.27 -8.71 -13.65
CA ARG A 101 -15.01 -9.49 -14.87
C ARG A 101 -15.90 -10.73 -14.92
N HIS A 102 -17.17 -10.53 -15.25
CA HIS A 102 -18.10 -11.61 -15.54
C HIS A 102 -17.96 -12.10 -16.97
N SER A 103 -18.08 -13.42 -17.18
CA SER A 103 -18.24 -13.95 -18.54
C SER A 103 -19.53 -13.42 -19.16
N TRP A 104 -19.56 -13.33 -20.48
CA TRP A 104 -20.76 -12.91 -21.23
C TRP A 104 -21.99 -13.77 -20.87
N LEU A 105 -21.78 -15.06 -20.55
CA LEU A 105 -22.82 -15.96 -20.04
C LEU A 105 -23.37 -15.49 -18.68
N GLN A 106 -22.51 -15.13 -17.73
CA GLN A 106 -22.95 -14.63 -16.42
C GLN A 106 -23.66 -13.27 -16.49
N ARG A 107 -23.36 -12.45 -17.51
CA ARG A 107 -24.09 -11.19 -17.78
C ARG A 107 -25.53 -11.44 -18.21
N LEU A 108 -25.81 -12.56 -18.88
CA LEU A 108 -27.15 -12.93 -19.35
C LEU A 108 -28.09 -13.32 -18.20
N PHE A 109 -27.57 -13.94 -17.14
CA PHE A 109 -28.37 -14.47 -16.03
C PHE A 109 -28.49 -13.54 -14.82
N ARG A 110 -27.89 -12.34 -14.84
CA ARG A 110 -28.00 -11.37 -13.73
C ARG A 110 -29.01 -10.27 -14.03
N SER A 111 -30.03 -10.17 -13.16
CA SER A 111 -31.04 -9.12 -13.31
C SER A 111 -30.42 -7.71 -13.25
N LYS A 112 -30.86 -6.84 -14.16
CA LYS A 112 -30.48 -5.41 -14.19
C LYS A 112 -30.71 -4.75 -12.82
N ALA A 113 -31.83 -5.06 -12.16
CA ALA A 113 -32.17 -4.55 -10.84
C ALA A 113 -31.16 -4.94 -9.73
N ARG A 114 -30.57 -6.15 -9.78
CA ARG A 114 -29.51 -6.53 -8.83
C ARG A 114 -28.22 -5.75 -9.07
N ARG A 115 -27.88 -5.45 -10.33
CA ARG A 115 -26.74 -4.60 -10.68
C ARG A 115 -26.95 -3.17 -10.23
N ASP A 116 -28.12 -2.60 -10.51
CA ASP A 116 -28.46 -1.22 -10.16
C ASP A 116 -28.50 -1.05 -8.63
N ARG A 117 -29.04 -2.03 -7.89
CA ARG A 117 -29.02 -2.02 -6.41
C ARG A 117 -27.61 -2.07 -5.85
N LYS A 118 -26.76 -2.96 -6.37
CA LYS A 118 -25.36 -3.06 -5.97
C LYS A 118 -24.60 -1.79 -6.33
N PHE A 119 -24.90 -1.17 -7.48
CA PHE A 119 -24.32 0.10 -7.88
C PHE A 119 -24.76 1.27 -7.00
N ALA A 120 -26.03 1.32 -6.58
CA ALA A 120 -26.51 2.33 -5.64
C ALA A 120 -25.87 2.18 -4.24
N GLU A 121 -25.65 0.94 -3.81
CA GLU A 121 -24.91 0.64 -2.58
C GLU A 121 -23.45 1.07 -2.69
N LEU A 122 -22.81 0.82 -3.84
CA LEU A 122 -21.44 1.25 -4.12
C LEU A 122 -21.32 2.76 -4.33
N ARG A 123 -22.33 3.46 -4.85
CA ARG A 123 -22.30 4.93 -4.94
C ARG A 123 -22.29 5.58 -3.55
N ARG A 124 -22.81 4.89 -2.54
CA ARG A 124 -22.83 5.33 -1.13
C ARG A 124 -21.66 4.78 -0.31
N ALA A 125 -21.11 3.65 -0.72
CA ALA A 125 -19.98 2.97 -0.05
C ALA A 125 -19.26 2.01 -1.03
N PRO A 126 -18.49 2.54 -2.00
CA PRO A 126 -18.01 1.80 -3.18
C PRO A 126 -17.09 0.63 -2.85
N PHE A 127 -16.55 0.61 -1.64
CA PHE A 127 -15.55 -0.39 -1.25
C PHE A 127 -15.94 -1.17 0.00
N ARG A 128 -17.11 -0.96 0.62
CA ARG A 128 -17.58 -1.77 1.77
C ARG A 128 -17.57 -3.28 1.47
N ASN A 129 -17.74 -3.66 0.21
CA ASN A 129 -17.71 -5.05 -0.24
C ASN A 129 -16.30 -5.62 -0.49
N SER A 130 -15.29 -4.77 -0.75
CA SER A 130 -13.86 -5.17 -0.74
C SER A 130 -13.27 -5.15 0.68
N ILE A 131 -13.92 -4.40 1.58
CA ILE A 131 -13.67 -4.30 3.02
C ILE A 131 -14.38 -5.42 3.82
N GLY A 132 -15.31 -6.15 3.22
CA GLY A 132 -16.23 -7.03 3.95
C GLY A 132 -15.73 -8.44 4.27
N ARG A 133 -14.43 -8.73 4.14
CA ARG A 133 -13.87 -10.06 4.44
C ARG A 133 -12.57 -10.01 5.23
N GLY A 134 -12.63 -9.38 6.41
CA GLY A 134 -11.92 -9.75 7.62
C GLY A 134 -10.39 -9.65 7.56
N SER A 135 -9.87 -8.46 7.85
CA SER A 135 -8.49 -8.29 8.32
C SER A 135 -8.43 -7.18 9.40
N PRO A 136 -7.52 -7.28 10.40
CA PRO A 136 -7.26 -6.23 11.39
C PRO A 136 -7.06 -4.81 10.81
N SER A 137 -6.69 -4.69 9.53
CA SER A 137 -6.61 -3.42 8.78
C SER A 137 -7.92 -2.66 8.67
N GLU A 138 -9.05 -3.29 9.00
CA GLU A 138 -10.38 -2.71 8.89
C GLU A 138 -10.71 -1.74 10.03
N ARG A 139 -10.03 -1.76 11.19
CA ARG A 139 -10.37 -0.86 12.32
C ARG A 139 -9.91 0.57 12.09
N SER A 140 -8.70 0.76 11.59
CA SER A 140 -8.21 2.06 11.13
C SER A 140 -8.99 2.54 9.90
N MET A 141 -9.46 1.62 9.06
CA MET A 141 -10.34 1.93 7.92
C MET A 141 -11.78 2.29 8.34
N ALA A 142 -12.31 1.72 9.43
CA ALA A 142 -13.58 2.11 10.02
C ALA A 142 -13.49 3.50 10.66
N LEU A 143 -12.39 3.81 11.34
CA LEU A 143 -12.07 5.17 11.82
C LEU A 143 -11.93 6.17 10.65
N ARG A 144 -11.30 5.77 9.55
CA ARG A 144 -11.23 6.57 8.30
C ARG A 144 -12.59 6.71 7.61
N ALA A 145 -13.43 5.68 7.62
CA ALA A 145 -14.81 5.73 7.10
C ALA A 145 -15.76 6.56 7.98
N LEU A 146 -15.38 6.86 9.22
CA LEU A 146 -16.05 7.82 10.09
C LEU A 146 -15.61 9.26 9.81
N SER A 147 -14.53 9.49 9.03
CA SER A 147 -14.22 10.82 8.51
C SER A 147 -15.15 11.14 7.34
N PRO A 148 -16.00 12.18 7.45
CA PRO A 148 -16.88 12.57 6.35
C PRO A 148 -16.08 12.86 5.07
N GLU A 149 -14.88 13.45 5.20
CA GLU A 149 -14.02 13.90 4.12
C GLU A 149 -13.57 12.76 3.18
N LEU A 150 -13.24 11.59 3.73
CA LEU A 150 -12.83 10.43 2.92
C LEU A 150 -14.00 9.79 2.18
N ASN A 151 -15.22 9.82 2.74
CA ASN A 151 -16.43 9.38 2.04
C ASN A 151 -16.81 10.35 0.91
N PHE A 152 -16.59 11.66 1.11
CA PHE A 152 -16.76 12.67 0.06
C PHE A 152 -15.74 12.49 -1.07
N LEU A 153 -14.48 12.18 -0.75
CA LEU A 153 -13.45 11.95 -1.76
C LEU A 153 -13.78 10.73 -2.63
N GLN A 154 -14.25 9.63 -2.03
CA GLN A 154 -14.66 8.43 -2.77
C GLN A 154 -15.81 8.71 -3.75
N THR A 155 -16.82 9.45 -3.31
CA THR A 155 -17.96 9.82 -4.17
C THR A 155 -17.48 10.71 -5.33
N LYS A 156 -16.65 11.72 -5.04
CA LYS A 156 -16.08 12.61 -6.06
C LYS A 156 -15.19 11.87 -7.06
N LEU A 157 -14.39 10.89 -6.60
CA LEU A 157 -13.58 10.04 -7.48
C LEU A 157 -14.46 9.21 -8.40
N PHE A 158 -15.53 8.62 -7.86
CA PHE A 158 -16.48 7.84 -8.66
C PHE A 158 -17.21 8.69 -9.69
N ASP A 159 -17.60 9.92 -9.33
CA ASP A 159 -18.21 10.89 -10.25
C ASP A 159 -17.21 11.33 -11.35
N ARG A 160 -15.92 11.50 -11.03
CA ARG A 160 -14.89 11.79 -12.06
C ARG A 160 -14.72 10.67 -13.08
N LEU A 161 -15.02 9.43 -12.70
CA LEU A 161 -14.93 8.26 -13.57
C LEU A 161 -16.23 8.00 -14.34
N ASP A 162 -17.20 8.93 -14.35
CA ASP A 162 -18.48 8.72 -15.01
C ASP A 162 -18.37 8.52 -16.53
N GLY A 163 -17.27 8.96 -17.15
CA GLY A 163 -16.96 8.70 -18.56
C GLY A 163 -16.33 7.33 -18.83
N VAL A 164 -15.90 6.58 -17.81
CA VAL A 164 -15.22 5.30 -18.01
C VAL A 164 -16.24 4.20 -18.25
N THR A 165 -16.14 3.59 -19.43
CA THR A 165 -16.87 2.37 -19.78
C THR A 165 -15.89 1.35 -20.35
N PRO A 166 -16.03 0.06 -20.03
CA PRO A 166 -17.15 -0.57 -19.32
C PRO A 166 -17.13 -0.39 -17.78
N LEU A 167 -18.23 -0.77 -17.13
CA LEU A 167 -18.50 -0.50 -15.70
C LEU A 167 -17.49 -1.18 -14.75
N ASP A 168 -16.98 -2.33 -15.17
CA ASP A 168 -15.94 -3.10 -14.52
C ASP A 168 -14.61 -2.33 -14.44
N ASP A 169 -14.22 -1.65 -15.52
CA ASP A 169 -13.03 -0.80 -15.54
C ASP A 169 -13.21 0.41 -14.62
N ARG A 170 -14.41 1.00 -14.63
CA ARG A 170 -14.75 2.10 -13.70
C ARG A 170 -14.61 1.68 -12.24
N ALA A 171 -15.16 0.52 -11.89
CA ALA A 171 -15.10 0.01 -10.52
C ALA A 171 -13.68 -0.35 -10.09
N PHE A 172 -12.88 -0.91 -11.00
CA PHE A 172 -11.46 -1.18 -10.77
C PHE A 172 -10.66 0.11 -10.53
N LEU A 173 -10.76 1.08 -11.45
CA LEU A 173 -10.06 2.36 -11.33
C LEU A 173 -10.44 3.09 -10.04
N ALA A 174 -11.73 3.06 -9.66
CA ALA A 174 -12.17 3.67 -8.41
C ALA A 174 -11.46 3.04 -7.18
N SER A 175 -11.21 1.72 -7.20
CA SER A 175 -10.46 1.02 -6.15
C SER A 175 -8.99 1.45 -6.14
N CYS A 176 -8.34 1.55 -7.31
CA CYS A 176 -6.95 2.01 -7.41
C CYS A 176 -6.79 3.46 -6.94
N PHE A 177 -7.71 4.35 -7.31
CA PHE A 177 -7.70 5.72 -6.82
C PHE A 177 -7.91 5.80 -5.31
N TYR A 178 -8.76 4.94 -4.74
CA TYR A 178 -8.90 4.89 -3.28
C TYR A 178 -7.56 4.54 -2.61
N ASP A 179 -6.84 3.54 -3.12
CA ASP A 179 -5.53 3.17 -2.59
C ASP A 179 -4.52 4.33 -2.74
N LEU A 180 -4.49 5.01 -3.89
CA LEU A 180 -3.65 6.18 -4.12
C LEU A 180 -3.94 7.34 -3.14
N TYR A 181 -5.21 7.63 -2.87
CA TYR A 181 -5.60 8.77 -2.05
C TYR A 181 -5.66 8.47 -0.55
N SER A 182 -5.71 7.20 -0.14
CA SER A 182 -5.87 6.83 1.28
C SER A 182 -4.75 5.94 1.81
N HIS A 183 -4.33 4.93 1.05
CA HIS A 183 -3.31 3.99 1.50
C HIS A 183 -1.90 4.58 1.33
N LEU A 184 -1.63 5.12 0.14
CA LEU A 184 -0.33 5.67 -0.20
C LEU A 184 0.08 6.81 0.73
N GLN A 185 -0.85 7.70 1.09
CA GLN A 185 -0.56 8.81 2.00
C GLN A 185 0.02 8.32 3.33
N ASP A 186 -0.54 7.23 3.86
CA ASP A 186 -0.10 6.66 5.13
C ASP A 186 1.23 5.89 5.00
N LEU A 187 1.48 5.27 3.83
CA LEU A 187 2.78 4.66 3.49
C LEU A 187 3.89 5.70 3.33
N LEU A 188 3.60 6.83 2.68
CA LEU A 188 4.58 7.90 2.51
C LEU A 188 4.90 8.59 3.85
N HIS A 189 3.89 8.88 4.67
CA HIS A 189 4.11 9.51 5.98
C HIS A 189 5.00 8.65 6.89
N ARG A 190 4.73 7.35 6.99
CA ARG A 190 5.56 6.46 7.82
C ARG A 190 6.98 6.35 7.28
N HIS A 191 7.17 6.33 5.97
CA HIS A 191 8.49 6.21 5.34
C HIS A 191 9.30 7.48 5.51
N ASP A 192 8.70 8.64 5.28
CA ASP A 192 9.34 9.93 5.51
C ASP A 192 9.76 10.07 6.99
N ARG A 193 8.83 9.92 7.93
CA ARG A 193 9.12 10.10 9.37
C ARG A 193 10.24 9.18 9.87
N LEU A 194 10.19 7.89 9.53
CA LEU A 194 11.15 6.90 10.04
C LEU A 194 12.50 6.97 9.33
N SER A 195 12.54 7.28 8.02
CA SER A 195 13.80 7.48 7.31
C SER A 195 14.49 8.77 7.75
N MET A 196 13.73 9.86 7.93
CA MET A 196 14.23 11.13 8.42
C MET A 196 14.65 11.09 9.90
N ALA A 197 14.06 10.22 10.72
CA ALA A 197 14.56 9.94 12.08
C ALA A 197 16.03 9.47 12.07
N ALA A 198 16.45 8.79 11.01
CA ALA A 198 17.85 8.38 10.80
C ALA A 198 18.62 9.36 9.88
N SER A 199 18.05 10.51 9.52
CA SER A 199 18.64 11.47 8.55
C SER A 199 18.93 10.85 7.18
N VAL A 200 18.02 10.00 6.68
CA VAL A 200 18.09 9.39 5.35
C VAL A 200 16.89 9.86 4.53
N GLU A 201 17.13 10.47 3.39
CA GLU A 201 16.10 10.84 2.42
C GLU A 201 15.66 9.60 1.64
N LEU A 202 14.37 9.32 1.60
CA LEU A 202 13.81 8.19 0.86
C LEU A 202 13.01 8.72 -0.33
N ARG A 203 13.42 8.31 -1.53
CA ARG A 203 12.79 8.71 -2.80
C ARG A 203 11.96 7.57 -3.36
N VAL A 204 10.88 7.95 -4.04
CA VAL A 204 9.80 7.09 -4.53
C VAL A 204 9.65 7.26 -6.05
N PRO A 205 10.51 6.65 -6.89
CA PRO A 205 10.53 6.88 -8.33
C PRO A 205 9.20 6.57 -9.03
N PHE A 206 8.40 5.66 -8.48
CA PHE A 206 7.08 5.33 -9.02
C PHE A 206 6.04 6.44 -8.87
N LEU A 207 6.32 7.48 -8.08
CA LEU A 207 5.45 8.63 -7.91
C LEU A 207 5.99 9.89 -8.62
N GLU A 208 7.02 9.76 -9.45
CA GLU A 208 7.49 10.88 -10.26
C GLU A 208 6.43 11.30 -11.29
N ASN A 209 6.18 12.61 -11.41
CA ASN A 209 5.19 13.15 -12.35
C ASN A 209 5.43 12.65 -13.80
N ARG A 210 6.68 12.53 -14.23
CA ARG A 210 7.04 12.03 -15.58
C ARG A 210 6.58 10.60 -15.87
N LEU A 211 6.32 9.80 -14.83
CA LEU A 211 5.80 8.44 -14.98
C LEU A 211 4.25 8.43 -14.98
N ILE A 212 3.63 9.44 -14.37
CA ILE A 212 2.19 9.55 -14.19
C ILE A 212 1.53 10.34 -15.34
N ASP A 213 2.23 11.35 -15.89
CA ASP A 213 1.83 12.19 -17.03
C ASP A 213 1.86 11.41 -18.37
#